data_AF-A0A534N7V6-F1
#
_entry.id   AF-A0A534N7V6-F1
#
_cell.length_a   1.000
_cell.length_b   1.000
_cell.length_c   1.000
_cell.angle_alpha   90.00
_cell.angle_beta   90.00
_cell.angle_gamma   90.00
#
_symmetry.space_group_name_H-M   'P 1'
#
loop_
_entity.id
_entity.type
_entity.pdbx_description
1 polymer ?
#
loop_
_entity_poly.entity_id
_entity_poly.type
_entity_poly.pdbx_seq_one_letter_code
_entity_poly.pdbx_strand_id
1 'polypeptide(L)'
;MKSRRAPKSESALRRTVSALRDVHSEGDSRRLALDRAGVKGLRYPICVLDRARGLQHTVAEIDMSVSVPHKRKGAHMSRFVELLNRHRGEIDIRKFRTLCAELRRDHDADAARVEVTFPYFIEKKAPITGAVGLLHYSCTFGASVTR
;
A
#
# COMPACT_ATOMS: atom_id res chain seq x y z
N MET A 1 41.93 16.98 35.23
CA MET A 1 42.68 16.27 34.17
C MET A 1 41.85 15.10 33.65
N LYS A 2 41.90 14.90 32.34
CA LYS A 2 41.11 14.00 31.48
C LYS A 2 40.86 12.58 32.03
N SER A 3 39.63 12.08 31.85
CA SER A 3 39.41 10.73 31.30
C SER A 3 37.98 10.59 30.76
N ARG A 4 37.83 10.88 29.46
CA ARG A 4 36.72 10.36 28.64
C ARG A 4 37.01 8.86 28.41
N ARG A 5 36.02 7.99 28.59
CA ARG A 5 35.82 6.81 27.73
C ARG A 5 34.38 6.27 27.83
N ALA A 6 33.65 6.57 26.76
CA ALA A 6 32.49 5.95 26.11
C ALA A 6 31.49 5.07 26.90
N PRO A 7 30.17 5.28 26.74
CA PRO A 7 29.19 4.26 27.08
C PRO A 7 29.33 3.06 26.13
N LYS A 8 29.64 1.89 26.70
CA LYS A 8 29.50 0.59 26.04
C LYS A 8 28.01 0.27 25.91
N SER A 9 27.32 0.68 24.84
CA SER A 9 25.90 0.33 24.70
C SER A 9 25.33 0.26 23.28
N GLU A 10 26.14 -0.02 22.26
CA GLU A 10 25.60 -0.27 20.90
C GLU A 10 25.66 -1.73 20.44
N SER A 11 26.47 -2.58 21.07
CA SER A 11 26.64 -3.97 20.64
C SER A 11 25.65 -4.97 21.27
N ALA A 12 24.90 -4.57 22.30
CA ALA A 12 23.98 -5.46 23.03
C ALA A 12 22.59 -5.60 22.37
N LEU A 13 22.18 -4.67 21.49
CA LEU A 13 20.89 -4.73 20.81
C LEU A 13 20.86 -5.60 19.53
N ARG A 14 22.02 -6.10 19.08
CA ARG A 14 22.12 -6.89 17.83
C ARG A 14 21.95 -8.40 17.98
N ARG A 15 21.74 -8.91 19.20
CA ARG A 15 21.56 -10.35 19.45
C ARG A 15 20.42 -10.55 20.45
N THR A 16 19.18 -10.63 19.96
CA THR A 16 18.10 -11.56 20.38
C THR A 16 16.83 -11.19 19.59
N VAL A 17 16.90 -11.17 18.26
CA VAL A 17 15.72 -11.54 17.48
C VAL A 17 16.01 -12.97 17.05
N SER A 18 15.65 -13.92 17.91
CA SER A 18 15.42 -15.29 17.43
C SER A 18 14.58 -15.17 16.17
N ALA A 19 15.03 -15.75 15.06
CA ALA A 19 14.33 -15.66 13.78
C ALA A 19 12.85 -16.00 14.01
N LEU A 20 11.99 -14.99 13.99
CA LEU A 20 10.57 -15.16 14.27
C LEU A 20 10.05 -16.20 13.27
N ARG A 21 9.49 -17.28 13.81
CA ARG A 21 8.94 -18.37 13.01
C ARG A 21 7.87 -17.80 12.09
N ASP A 22 7.99 -18.03 10.80
CA ASP A 22 7.05 -17.52 9.80
C ASP A 22 5.76 -18.34 9.79
N VAL A 23 4.88 -18.08 10.76
CA VAL A 23 3.60 -18.80 10.95
C VAL A 23 2.67 -18.66 9.74
N HIS A 24 2.80 -17.58 8.96
CA HIS A 24 1.93 -17.32 7.81
C HIS A 24 2.28 -18.20 6.60
N SER A 25 3.56 -18.57 6.44
CA SER A 25 4.03 -19.52 5.43
C SER A 25 3.69 -20.98 5.74
N GLU A 26 3.24 -21.30 6.95
CA GLU A 26 2.99 -22.69 7.33
C GLU A 26 1.76 -23.29 6.67
N GLY A 27 1.80 -24.62 6.51
CA GLY A 27 0.69 -25.42 6.04
C GLY A 27 -0.56 -25.24 6.90
N ASP A 28 -1.69 -24.91 6.28
CA ASP A 28 -3.00 -24.93 6.95
C ASP A 28 -3.65 -26.30 6.81
N SER A 29 -3.84 -27.01 7.93
CA SER A 29 -4.50 -28.32 7.98
C SER A 29 -6.03 -28.24 7.97
N ARG A 30 -6.61 -27.04 8.17
CA ARG A 30 -8.07 -26.82 8.24
C ARG A 30 -8.73 -26.77 6.87
N ARG A 31 -7.93 -26.63 5.80
CA ARG A 31 -8.38 -26.51 4.40
C ARG A 31 -9.37 -25.37 4.15
N LEU A 32 -9.30 -24.30 4.94
CA LEU A 32 -10.13 -23.10 4.75
C LEU A 32 -9.36 -22.10 3.89
N ALA A 33 -9.88 -21.78 2.71
CA ALA A 33 -9.37 -20.68 1.90
C ALA A 33 -9.92 -19.35 2.43
N LEU A 34 -9.13 -18.28 2.32
CA LEU A 34 -9.63 -16.92 2.54
C LEU A 34 -9.84 -16.26 1.18
N ASP A 35 -11.06 -15.78 0.95
CA ASP A 35 -11.38 -15.04 -0.27
C ASP A 35 -10.52 -13.77 -0.38
N ARG A 36 -10.32 -13.07 0.75
CA ARG A 36 -9.53 -11.83 0.83
C ARG A 36 -8.82 -11.70 2.17
N ALA A 37 -7.50 -11.52 2.13
CA ALA A 37 -6.69 -11.11 3.27
C ALA A 37 -5.69 -10.01 2.85
N GLY A 38 -5.46 -9.03 3.71
CA GLY A 38 -4.50 -7.96 3.46
C GLY A 38 -4.64 -6.79 4.42
N VAL A 39 -4.33 -5.59 3.93
CA VAL A 39 -4.31 -4.34 4.71
C VAL A 39 -5.41 -3.39 4.23
N LYS A 40 -6.01 -2.67 5.18
CA LYS A 40 -7.09 -1.71 4.95
C LYS A 40 -6.77 -0.37 5.60
N GLY A 41 -7.18 0.73 4.97
CA GLY A 41 -7.08 2.07 5.56
C GLY A 41 -5.66 2.63 5.58
N LEU A 42 -4.78 2.17 4.68
CA LEU A 42 -3.39 2.62 4.67
C LEU A 42 -3.30 4.00 4.00
N ARG A 43 -2.95 5.01 4.78
CA ARG A 43 -2.73 6.37 4.25
C ARG A 43 -1.37 6.48 3.58
N TYR A 44 -1.36 6.91 2.32
CA TYR A 44 -0.13 6.98 1.52
C TYR A 44 -0.15 8.18 0.55
N PRO A 45 0.97 8.91 0.39
CA PRO A 45 1.06 10.00 -0.58
C PRO A 45 1.09 9.47 -2.02
N ILE A 46 0.26 10.04 -2.89
CA ILE A 46 0.18 9.66 -4.31
C ILE A 46 0.23 10.88 -5.22
N CYS A 47 0.40 10.64 -6.52
CA CYS A 47 0.34 11.67 -7.55
C CYS A 47 -0.67 11.23 -8.62
N VAL A 48 -1.67 12.08 -8.89
CA VAL A 48 -2.73 11.79 -9.86
C VAL A 48 -2.66 12.74 -11.04
N LEU A 49 -3.04 12.24 -12.22
CA LEU A 49 -3.08 13.04 -13.44
C LEU A 49 -4.21 14.07 -13.36
N ASP A 50 -3.85 15.33 -13.55
CA ASP A 50 -4.77 16.45 -13.62
C ASP A 50 -4.85 16.92 -15.07
N ARG A 51 -6.07 16.97 -15.64
CA ARG A 51 -6.26 17.37 -17.04
C ARG A 51 -5.87 18.82 -17.32
N ALA A 52 -5.96 19.70 -16.34
CA ALA A 52 -5.68 21.13 -16.48
C ALA A 52 -4.25 21.49 -16.05
N ARG A 53 -3.75 20.86 -14.98
CA ARG A 53 -2.47 21.21 -14.34
C ARG A 53 -1.38 20.13 -14.50
N GLY A 54 -1.66 19.05 -15.22
CA GLY A 54 -0.75 17.93 -15.47
C GLY A 54 -0.74 16.91 -14.33
N LEU A 55 -0.37 17.34 -13.12
CA LEU A 55 -0.27 16.48 -11.94
C LEU A 55 -0.82 17.16 -10.68
N GLN A 56 -1.41 16.36 -9.80
CA GLN A 56 -1.88 16.79 -8.48
C GLN A 56 -1.37 15.83 -7.41
N HIS A 57 -0.64 16.35 -6.43
CA HIS A 57 -0.18 15.59 -5.27
C HIS A 57 -1.28 15.56 -4.20
N THR A 58 -1.57 14.38 -3.67
CA THR A 58 -2.62 14.20 -2.67
C THR A 58 -2.27 13.05 -1.73
N VAL A 59 -3.06 12.88 -0.66
CA VAL A 59 -2.97 11.73 0.25
C VAL A 59 -4.15 10.82 -0.03
N ALA A 60 -3.87 9.55 -0.25
CA ALA A 60 -4.87 8.54 -0.50
C ALA A 60 -4.99 7.55 0.66
N GLU A 61 -6.16 6.95 0.78
CA GLU A 61 -6.41 5.75 1.57
C GLU A 61 -6.39 4.54 0.62
N ILE A 62 -5.53 3.57 0.94
CA ILE A 62 -5.26 2.39 0.11
C ILE A 62 -5.72 1.13 0.85
N ASP A 63 -6.54 0.34 0.17
CA ASP A 63 -6.96 -0.99 0.56
C ASP A 63 -6.35 -2.03 -0.38
N MET A 64 -5.66 -3.03 0.17
CA MET A 64 -5.03 -4.09 -0.61
C MET A 64 -5.35 -5.46 -0.05
N SER A 65 -5.64 -6.41 -0.93
CA SER A 65 -6.01 -7.77 -0.53
C SER A 65 -5.64 -8.80 -1.58
N VAL A 66 -5.37 -10.02 -1.13
CA VAL A 66 -5.12 -11.19 -1.99
C VAL A 66 -5.97 -12.36 -1.53
N SER A 67 -6.25 -13.30 -2.43
CA SER A 67 -6.78 -14.61 -2.07
C SER A 67 -5.70 -15.41 -1.35
N VAL A 68 -6.03 -16.14 -0.29
CA VAL A 68 -5.10 -17.04 0.39
C VAL A 68 -5.52 -18.48 0.10
N PRO A 69 -4.71 -19.26 -0.64
CA PRO A 69 -4.99 -20.66 -0.89
C PRO A 69 -5.05 -21.46 0.42
N HIS A 70 -5.90 -22.48 0.44
CA HIS A 70 -6.12 -23.41 1.57
C HIS A 70 -4.86 -24.10 2.13
N LYS A 71 -3.71 -23.97 1.46
CA LYS A 71 -2.43 -24.55 1.88
C LYS A 71 -1.61 -23.60 2.77
N ARG A 72 -2.00 -22.33 2.93
CA ARG A 72 -1.26 -21.34 3.73
C ARG A 72 -2.14 -20.73 4.81
N LYS A 73 -1.55 -20.49 5.98
CA LYS A 73 -2.27 -19.92 7.14
C LYS A 73 -2.57 -18.42 7.01
N GLY A 74 -1.87 -17.68 6.15
CA GLY A 74 -2.15 -16.25 5.96
C GLY A 74 -1.31 -15.55 4.90
N ALA A 75 -1.60 -14.27 4.68
CA ALA A 75 -0.80 -13.39 3.83
C ALA A 75 0.32 -12.70 4.63
N HIS A 76 1.49 -12.51 4.03
CA HIS A 76 2.58 -11.76 4.65
C HIS A 76 2.28 -10.26 4.64
N MET A 77 1.83 -9.73 5.78
CA MET A 77 1.35 -8.34 5.85
C MET A 77 2.41 -7.29 5.50
N SER A 78 3.69 -7.56 5.75
CA SER A 78 4.78 -6.64 5.41
C SER A 78 4.96 -6.45 3.90
N ARG A 79 4.70 -7.51 3.10
CA ARG A 79 4.86 -7.49 1.64
C ARG A 79 3.96 -6.46 0.95
N PHE A 80 2.80 -6.17 1.52
CA PHE A 80 1.92 -5.10 1.04
C PHE A 80 2.57 -3.71 1.13
N VAL A 81 3.19 -3.40 2.28
CA VAL A 81 3.85 -2.11 2.52
C VAL A 81 5.17 -2.03 1.77
N GLU A 82 5.93 -3.13 1.69
CA GLU A 82 7.15 -3.24 0.88
C GLU A 82 6.87 -2.95 -0.59
N LEU A 83 5.77 -3.50 -1.15
CA LEU A 83 5.34 -3.22 -2.50
C LEU A 83 5.05 -1.73 -2.71
N LEU A 84 4.26 -1.11 -1.83
CA LEU A 84 3.98 0.33 -1.94
C LEU A 84 5.25 1.18 -1.87
N ASN A 85 6.20 0.81 -0.99
CA ASN A 85 7.45 1.54 -0.87
C ASN A 85 8.35 1.42 -2.10
N ARG A 86 8.32 0.30 -2.82
CA ARG A 86 9.02 0.17 -4.11
C ARG A 86 8.46 1.12 -5.17
N HIS A 87 7.15 1.39 -5.13
CA HIS A 87 6.45 2.30 -6.06
C HIS A 87 6.30 3.73 -5.51
N ARG A 88 7.04 4.09 -4.45
CA ARG A 88 6.93 5.41 -3.80
C ARG A 88 7.18 6.54 -4.79
N GLY A 89 6.28 7.53 -4.82
CA GLY A 89 6.38 8.69 -5.70
C GLY A 89 5.90 8.45 -7.14
N GLU A 90 5.64 7.20 -7.50
CA GLU A 90 5.20 6.80 -8.84
C GLU A 90 3.84 6.09 -8.83
N ILE A 91 3.09 6.20 -7.73
CA ILE A 91 1.74 5.64 -7.60
C ILE A 91 0.77 6.44 -8.48
N ASP A 92 0.83 6.11 -9.77
CA ASP A 92 0.01 6.60 -10.87
C ASP A 92 -0.97 5.49 -11.27
N ILE A 93 -2.22 5.85 -11.59
CA ILE A 93 -3.26 4.94 -12.07
C ILE A 93 -2.78 3.99 -13.19
N ARG A 94 -1.86 4.45 -14.05
CA ARG A 94 -1.26 3.65 -15.14
C ARG A 94 -0.43 2.46 -14.63
N LYS A 95 0.18 2.60 -13.46
CA LYS A 95 1.03 1.57 -12.82
C LYS A 95 0.26 0.65 -11.87
N PHE A 96 -0.99 0.97 -11.53
CA PHE A 96 -1.81 0.15 -10.62
C PHE A 96 -2.02 -1.28 -11.09
N ARG A 97 -2.20 -1.49 -12.40
CA ARG A 97 -2.35 -2.85 -12.92
C ARG A 97 -1.09 -3.69 -12.69
N THR A 98 0.08 -3.08 -12.87
CA THR A 98 1.39 -3.70 -12.60
C THR A 98 1.54 -3.98 -11.11
N LEU A 99 1.14 -3.02 -10.25
CA LEU A 99 1.15 -3.19 -8.80
C LEU A 99 0.26 -4.35 -8.36
N CYS A 100 -0.96 -4.47 -8.87
CA CYS A 100 -1.83 -5.63 -8.58
C CYS A 100 -1.21 -6.95 -9.04
N ALA A 101 -0.56 -6.97 -10.21
CA ALA A 101 0.09 -8.16 -10.74
C ALA A 101 1.35 -8.56 -9.93
N GLU A 102 2.12 -7.60 -9.44
CA GLU A 102 3.23 -7.83 -8.51
C GLU A 102 2.71 -8.33 -7.16
N LEU A 103 1.68 -7.69 -6.60
CA LEU A 103 1.06 -8.11 -5.35
C LEU A 103 0.58 -9.56 -5.41
N ARG A 104 -0.06 -9.96 -6.52
CA ARG A 104 -0.49 -11.35 -6.74
C ARG A 104 0.70 -12.32 -6.74
N ARG A 105 1.78 -11.97 -7.43
CA ARG A 105 2.98 -12.81 -7.57
C ARG A 105 3.74 -12.93 -6.25
N ASP A 106 3.99 -11.83 -5.55
CA ASP A 106 4.72 -11.80 -4.27
C ASP A 106 4.01 -12.57 -3.16
N HIS A 107 2.68 -12.70 -3.29
CA HIS A 107 1.85 -13.49 -2.42
C HIS A 107 1.48 -14.86 -2.97
N ASP A 108 1.96 -15.29 -4.15
CA ASP A 108 1.59 -16.57 -4.79
C ASP A 108 0.07 -16.84 -4.75
N ALA A 109 -0.72 -15.80 -5.04
CA ALA A 109 -2.17 -15.80 -4.92
C ALA A 109 -2.85 -16.00 -6.29
N ASP A 110 -4.08 -16.51 -6.27
CA ASP A 110 -4.90 -16.63 -7.48
C ASP A 110 -5.56 -15.30 -7.86
N ALA A 111 -5.88 -14.46 -6.87
CA ALA A 111 -6.42 -13.12 -7.08
C ALA A 111 -5.75 -12.07 -6.20
N ALA A 112 -5.66 -10.85 -6.71
CA ALA A 112 -5.24 -9.66 -5.97
C ALA A 112 -6.15 -8.47 -6.32
N ARG A 113 -6.43 -7.62 -5.32
CA ARG A 113 -7.22 -6.41 -5.47
C ARG A 113 -6.59 -5.26 -4.70
N VAL A 114 -6.55 -4.10 -5.34
CA VAL A 114 -6.12 -2.82 -4.77
C VAL A 114 -7.18 -1.78 -5.05
N GLU A 115 -7.51 -0.98 -4.05
CA GLU A 115 -8.46 0.12 -4.13
C GLU A 115 -7.85 1.36 -3.47
N VAL A 116 -8.03 2.52 -4.09
CA VAL A 116 -7.40 3.77 -3.68
C VAL A 116 -8.40 4.89 -3.73
N THR A 117 -8.60 5.52 -2.59
CA THR A 117 -9.54 6.62 -2.38
C THR A 117 -8.78 7.89 -2.03
N PHE A 118 -9.06 9.00 -2.71
CA PHE A 118 -8.34 10.26 -2.53
C PHE A 118 -9.22 11.45 -2.88
N PRO A 119 -8.98 12.62 -2.28
CA PRO A 119 -9.60 13.85 -2.70
C PRO A 119 -8.93 14.35 -4.00
N TYR A 120 -9.74 14.74 -4.97
CA TYR A 120 -9.34 15.36 -6.22
C TYR A 120 -9.95 16.75 -6.34
N PHE A 121 -9.12 17.76 -6.57
CA PHE A 121 -9.54 19.15 -6.65
C PHE A 121 -9.66 19.61 -8.09
N ILE A 122 -10.74 20.29 -8.43
CA ILE A 122 -10.97 20.90 -9.73
C ILE A 122 -11.20 22.39 -9.54
N GLU A 123 -10.53 23.20 -10.36
CA GLU A 123 -10.78 24.63 -10.43
C GLU A 123 -12.06 24.90 -11.24
N LYS A 124 -13.02 25.62 -10.63
CA LYS A 124 -14.28 26.01 -11.27
C LYS A 124 -14.53 27.51 -11.12
N LYS A 125 -15.13 28.10 -12.14
CA LYS A 125 -15.61 29.48 -12.12
C LYS A 125 -17.07 29.53 -11.69
N ALA A 126 -17.40 30.49 -10.83
CA ALA A 126 -18.78 30.77 -10.45
C ALA A 126 -19.58 31.24 -11.68
N PRO A 127 -20.84 30.78 -11.85
CA PRO A 127 -21.61 31.01 -13.08
C PRO A 127 -21.97 32.47 -13.33
N ILE A 128 -22.11 33.27 -12.26
CA ILE A 128 -22.52 34.68 -12.34
C ILE A 128 -21.31 35.59 -12.11
N THR A 129 -20.61 35.43 -10.98
CA THR A 129 -19.51 36.33 -10.60
C THR A 129 -18.20 36.03 -11.31
N GLY A 130 -18.06 34.85 -11.95
CA GLY A 130 -16.81 34.42 -12.60
C GLY A 130 -15.67 34.09 -11.63
N ALA A 131 -15.87 34.24 -10.32
CA ALA A 131 -14.85 33.98 -9.30
C ALA A 131 -14.35 32.52 -9.37
N VAL A 132 -13.04 32.35 -9.28
CA VAL A 132 -12.38 31.04 -9.38
C VAL A 132 -12.27 30.42 -7.99
N GLY A 133 -12.67 29.16 -7.85
CA GLY A 133 -12.55 28.38 -6.61
C GLY A 133 -12.15 26.93 -6.86
N LEU A 134 -11.51 26.32 -5.86
CA LEU A 134 -11.19 24.90 -5.86
C LEU A 134 -12.34 24.11 -5.22
N LEU A 135 -12.86 23.12 -5.95
CA LEU A 135 -13.87 22.20 -5.47
C LEU A 135 -13.27 20.80 -5.33
N HIS A 136 -13.45 20.18 -4.17
CA HIS A 136 -12.98 18.83 -3.93
C HIS A 136 -14.04 17.79 -4.30
N TYR A 137 -13.57 16.65 -4.80
CA TYR A 137 -14.35 15.45 -5.08
C TYR A 137 -13.67 14.26 -4.41
N SER A 138 -14.43 13.39 -3.76
CA SER A 138 -13.90 12.10 -3.32
C SER A 138 -13.90 11.13 -4.49
N CYS A 139 -12.73 10.62 -4.86
CA CYS A 139 -12.55 9.71 -5.98
C CYS A 139 -11.99 8.39 -5.48
N THR A 140 -12.53 7.29 -6.01
CA THR A 140 -12.02 5.94 -5.76
C THR A 140 -11.74 5.27 -7.09
N PHE A 141 -10.56 4.70 -7.24
CA PHE A 141 -10.27 3.75 -8.32
C PHE A 141 -9.82 2.42 -7.73
N GLY A 142 -10.16 1.34 -8.42
CA GLY A 142 -9.79 -0.01 -8.02
C GLY A 142 -9.34 -0.83 -9.21
N ALA A 143 -8.43 -1.76 -8.96
CA ALA A 143 -7.97 -2.74 -9.92
C ALA A 143 -7.93 -4.12 -9.27
N SER A 144 -8.30 -5.14 -10.04
CA SER A 144 -8.18 -6.54 -9.64
C SER A 144 -7.57 -7.36 -10.75
N VAL A 145 -6.77 -8.35 -10.37
CA VAL A 145 -6.16 -9.32 -11.28
C VAL A 145 -6.45 -10.71 -10.73
N THR A 146 -6.90 -11.60 -11.61
CA THR A 146 -7.13 -13.02 -11.33
C THR A 146 -6.26 -13.85 -12.27
N ARG A 147 -5.92 -15.06 -11.85
CA ARG A 147 -5.18 -16.05 -12.65
C ARG A 147 -6.00 -16.58 -13.83
#